data_AF-A0A7G1IFE0-F1
#
_entry.id   AF-A0A7G1IFE0-F1
#
_cell.length_a   1.000
_cell.length_b   1.000
_cell.length_c   1.000
_cell.angle_alpha   90.00
_cell.angle_beta   90.00
_cell.angle_gamma   90.00
#
_symmetry.space_group_name_H-M   'P 1'
#
loop_
_entity.id
_entity.type
_entity.pdbx_description
1 polymer ?
#
loop_
_entity_poly.entity_id
_entity_poly.type
_entity_poly.pdbx_seq_one_letter_code
_entity_poly.pdbx_strand_id
1 'polypeptide(L)'
;MVGVDARVDRSEWLDRRLLPDPARARVRVYATHSTHKSLSALRQASMIHVRDQDFNALARDAFGEAFLTHTSTSPNQQLLASLDLARRQVDIEGFQLVRQVYDMALVFRHRVRKDRLISRWFRILDESDLVPEEYRASSVSSYRQVRQGALAEWNEAWRSDQFVLDATRVTLFIGATGMNGYDFREKILMERFGIQINKTSINSVLLIFTIGVTWSSVHYLLDVLRRIATDFDRTQKAASAADWALHQRRVEEITQDLPHLPDFSEFDVAFRPDDNSVYGDTRSAFYAGYEESDREYVQIGMAGRRLAEGRTLVSTTFVVPYPPGFPVLVPGQVVSKEIVYFLAQLDVKEIHGYNHELGLSVFTDAALKRMEAARNAIASAGAALPSFEVPPDASALNGDGVVGAIAEDA
;
A
#
# COMPACT_ATOMS: atom_id res chain seq x y z
N MET A 1 17.49 -24.25 -10.42
CA MET A 1 18.83 -23.65 -10.34
C MET A 1 19.66 -24.16 -11.50
N VAL A 2 20.01 -23.31 -12.46
CA VAL A 2 21.06 -23.64 -13.43
C VAL A 2 22.38 -23.09 -12.89
N GLY A 3 23.40 -23.91 -13.09
CA GLY A 3 24.81 -23.77 -12.71
C GLY A 3 25.31 -22.37 -12.41
N VAL A 4 26.07 -22.30 -11.32
CA VAL A 4 27.14 -21.33 -11.14
C VAL A 4 27.85 -21.18 -12.48
N ASP A 5 27.80 -19.98 -13.07
CA ASP A 5 28.67 -19.65 -14.20
C ASP A 5 30.10 -19.97 -13.74
N ALA A 6 30.77 -20.91 -14.40
CA ALA A 6 32.05 -21.48 -13.96
C ALA A 6 33.21 -20.46 -13.92
N ARG A 7 32.89 -19.16 -14.03
CA ARG A 7 33.77 -17.99 -14.02
C ARG A 7 33.63 -17.14 -12.75
N VAL A 8 32.78 -17.52 -11.80
CA VAL A 8 32.55 -16.74 -10.57
C VAL A 8 33.32 -17.35 -9.40
N ASP A 9 34.14 -16.54 -8.75
CA ASP A 9 34.95 -16.94 -7.60
C ASP A 9 34.07 -17.46 -6.46
N ARG A 10 34.53 -18.49 -5.74
CA ARG A 10 33.79 -19.11 -4.64
C ARG A 10 33.49 -18.12 -3.51
N SER A 11 34.32 -17.11 -3.33
CA SER A 11 34.10 -16.04 -2.35
C SER A 11 32.84 -15.22 -2.64
N GLU A 12 32.37 -15.15 -3.88
CA GLU A 12 31.19 -14.38 -4.28
C GLU A 12 29.87 -15.18 -4.22
N TRP A 13 29.93 -16.49 -3.96
CA TRP A 13 28.75 -17.37 -4.07
C TRP A 13 27.66 -17.07 -3.04
N LEU A 14 28.04 -16.66 -1.82
CA LEU A 14 27.08 -16.38 -0.75
C LEU A 14 26.30 -15.08 -0.99
N ASP A 15 26.93 -14.10 -1.63
CA ASP A 15 26.36 -12.76 -1.84
C ASP A 15 25.71 -12.62 -3.22
N ARG A 16 25.88 -13.61 -4.10
CA ARG A 16 25.37 -13.55 -5.47
C ARG A 16 23.87 -13.81 -5.51
N ARG A 17 23.10 -12.79 -5.90
CA ARG A 17 21.69 -12.94 -6.25
C ARG A 17 21.53 -13.90 -7.43
N LEU A 18 20.94 -15.07 -7.18
CA LEU A 18 20.57 -16.02 -8.23
C LEU A 18 19.30 -15.54 -8.93
N LEU A 19 19.31 -15.55 -10.26
CA LEU A 19 18.12 -15.31 -11.07
C LEU A 19 17.56 -16.65 -11.58
N PRO A 20 16.23 -16.77 -11.71
CA PRO A 20 15.64 -17.93 -12.37
C PRO A 20 16.21 -18.11 -13.78
N ASP A 21 16.43 -19.35 -14.19
CA ASP A 21 16.85 -19.66 -15.56
C ASP A 21 15.76 -19.18 -16.53
N PRO A 22 16.03 -18.19 -17.40
CA PRO A 22 15.00 -17.62 -18.27
C PRO A 22 14.43 -18.62 -19.27
N ALA A 23 15.14 -19.72 -19.58
CA ALA A 23 14.63 -20.77 -20.46
C ALA A 23 13.62 -21.71 -19.76
N ARG A 24 13.68 -21.80 -18.43
CA ARG A 24 12.83 -22.68 -17.61
C ARG A 24 11.77 -21.92 -16.82
N ALA A 25 12.06 -20.68 -16.45
CA ALA A 25 11.18 -19.85 -15.65
C ALA A 25 9.95 -19.47 -16.46
N ARG A 26 8.77 -19.76 -15.93
CA ARG A 26 7.51 -19.29 -16.48
C ARG A 26 7.08 -18.04 -15.74
N VAL A 27 6.70 -17.02 -16.50
CA VAL A 27 6.34 -15.70 -15.95
C VAL A 27 4.84 -15.49 -16.05
N ARG A 28 4.24 -15.20 -14.89
CA ARG A 28 2.82 -14.91 -14.73
C ARG A 28 2.69 -13.58 -14.00
N VAL A 29 2.18 -12.57 -14.69
CA VAL A 29 2.04 -11.20 -14.17
C VAL A 29 0.61 -10.74 -14.40
N TYR A 30 -0.02 -10.28 -13.33
CA TYR A 30 -1.34 -9.69 -13.33
C TYR A 30 -1.23 -8.29 -12.74
N ALA A 31 -1.75 -7.28 -13.45
CA ALA A 31 -1.73 -5.90 -12.99
C ALA A 31 -3.14 -5.35 -12.96
N THR A 32 -3.59 -4.89 -11.80
CA THR A 32 -4.88 -4.23 -11.62
C THR A 32 -4.70 -2.73 -11.55
N HIS A 33 -5.31 -1.98 -12.47
CA HIS A 33 -5.27 -0.52 -12.47
C HIS A 33 -6.65 0.05 -12.24
N SER A 34 -6.78 0.93 -11.25
CA SER A 34 -7.94 1.81 -11.12
C SER A 34 -7.84 2.92 -12.17
N THR A 35 -8.36 2.68 -13.38
CA THR A 35 -8.31 3.62 -14.51
C THR A 35 -8.79 5.02 -14.10
N HIS A 36 -9.86 5.10 -13.32
CA HIS A 36 -10.44 6.35 -12.83
C HIS A 36 -9.56 7.19 -11.88
N LYS A 37 -8.47 6.62 -11.33
CA LYS A 37 -7.56 7.36 -10.45
C LYS A 37 -6.46 8.11 -11.22
N SER A 38 -6.09 7.61 -12.39
CA SER A 38 -4.89 8.04 -13.11
C SER A 38 -5.16 8.45 -14.55
N LEU A 39 -6.24 7.97 -15.16
CA LEU A 39 -6.64 8.24 -16.53
C LEU A 39 -8.05 8.83 -16.57
N SER A 40 -8.47 9.29 -17.74
CA SER A 40 -9.78 9.88 -17.98
C SER A 40 -10.90 8.82 -18.06
N ALA A 41 -11.27 8.25 -16.91
CA ALA A 41 -12.37 7.29 -16.80
C ALA A 41 -13.30 7.58 -15.59
N LEU A 42 -14.54 7.11 -15.65
CA LEU A 42 -15.54 7.31 -14.60
C LEU A 42 -15.20 6.51 -13.34
N ARG A 43 -15.63 6.98 -12.16
CA ARG A 43 -15.44 6.25 -10.88
C ARG A 43 -15.92 4.80 -11.00
N GLN A 44 -15.25 3.89 -10.29
CA GLN A 44 -15.40 2.42 -10.37
C GLN A 44 -14.77 1.76 -11.62
N ALA A 45 -14.41 2.53 -12.66
CA ALA A 45 -13.72 1.97 -13.82
C ALA A 45 -12.31 1.48 -13.47
N SER A 46 -12.02 0.20 -13.76
CA SER A 46 -10.72 -0.43 -13.55
C SER A 46 -10.44 -1.48 -14.64
N MET A 47 -9.18 -1.86 -14.80
CA MET A 47 -8.73 -2.87 -15.76
C MET A 47 -7.83 -3.88 -15.07
N ILE A 48 -7.93 -5.14 -15.49
CA ILE A 48 -6.97 -6.21 -15.17
C ILE A 48 -6.19 -6.50 -16.45
N HIS A 49 -4.86 -6.32 -16.40
CA HIS A 49 -3.96 -6.70 -17.48
C HIS A 49 -3.30 -8.02 -17.16
N VAL A 50 -3.34 -8.96 -18.11
CA VAL A 50 -2.82 -10.31 -17.94
C VAL A 50 -1.63 -10.52 -18.86
N ARG A 51 -0.47 -10.79 -18.26
CA ARG A 51 0.74 -11.26 -18.93
C ARG A 51 1.17 -12.57 -18.29
N ASP A 52 0.46 -13.63 -18.65
CA ASP A 52 0.68 -14.97 -18.14
C ASP A 52 0.89 -15.94 -19.30
N GLN A 53 2.07 -16.58 -19.33
CA GLN A 53 2.46 -17.55 -20.36
C GLN A 53 1.58 -18.81 -20.38
N ASP A 54 0.92 -19.12 -19.26
CA ASP A 54 0.07 -20.29 -19.07
C ASP A 54 -1.42 -19.96 -19.07
N PHE A 55 -1.78 -18.69 -19.29
CA PHE A 55 -3.16 -18.22 -19.12
C PHE A 55 -4.17 -19.08 -19.87
N ASN A 56 -3.95 -19.27 -21.18
CA ASN A 56 -4.88 -19.98 -22.04
C ASN A 56 -4.99 -21.48 -21.71
N ALA A 57 -3.91 -22.10 -21.23
CA ALA A 57 -3.86 -23.53 -20.98
C ALA A 57 -4.36 -23.90 -19.57
N LEU A 58 -4.09 -23.05 -18.57
CA LEU A 58 -4.27 -23.41 -17.16
C LEU A 58 -5.16 -22.47 -16.35
N ALA A 59 -5.31 -21.20 -16.75
CA ALA A 59 -5.89 -20.17 -15.88
C ALA A 59 -7.16 -19.49 -16.43
N ARG A 60 -7.44 -19.61 -17.74
CA ARG A 60 -8.51 -18.86 -18.41
C ARG A 60 -9.88 -19.10 -17.79
N ASP A 61 -10.25 -20.36 -17.57
CA ASP A 61 -11.59 -20.71 -17.11
C ASP A 61 -11.79 -20.30 -15.64
N ALA A 62 -10.84 -20.64 -14.78
CA ALA A 62 -10.85 -20.22 -13.37
C ALA A 62 -10.87 -18.69 -13.22
N PHE A 63 -10.12 -17.97 -14.07
CA PHE A 63 -10.13 -16.51 -14.10
C PHE A 63 -11.49 -15.97 -14.57
N GLY A 64 -12.09 -16.57 -15.60
CA GLY A 64 -13.40 -16.21 -16.11
C GLY A 64 -14.49 -16.34 -15.03
N GLU A 65 -14.52 -17.46 -14.32
CA GLU A 65 -15.47 -17.71 -13.23
C GLU A 65 -15.28 -16.72 -12.07
N ALA A 66 -14.04 -16.47 -11.66
CA ALA A 66 -13.74 -15.47 -10.62
C ALA A 66 -14.16 -14.06 -11.07
N PHE A 67 -13.91 -13.70 -12.34
CA PHE A 67 -14.31 -12.42 -12.90
C PHE A 67 -15.83 -12.26 -12.91
N LEU A 68 -16.57 -13.28 -13.35
CA LEU A 68 -18.04 -13.26 -13.41
C LEU A 68 -18.70 -13.28 -12.03
N THR A 69 -18.06 -13.90 -11.03
CA THR A 69 -18.53 -13.89 -9.63
C THR A 69 -18.61 -12.47 -9.06
N HIS A 70 -17.71 -11.58 -9.49
CA HIS A 70 -17.64 -10.20 -9.00
C HIS A 70 -18.16 -9.15 -9.98
N THR A 71 -18.56 -9.55 -11.18
CA THR A 71 -19.04 -8.65 -12.23
C THR A 71 -20.55 -8.77 -12.40
N SER A 72 -21.24 -7.63 -12.45
CA SER A 72 -22.68 -7.63 -12.74
C SER A 72 -22.96 -8.21 -14.13
N THR A 73 -24.01 -9.02 -14.26
CA THR A 73 -24.51 -9.54 -15.54
C THR A 73 -25.09 -8.44 -16.43
N SER A 74 -25.35 -7.25 -15.88
CA SER A 74 -25.78 -6.05 -16.60
C SER A 74 -24.82 -4.88 -16.32
N PRO A 75 -23.64 -4.84 -16.97
CA PRO A 75 -22.65 -3.80 -16.70
C PRO A 75 -23.12 -2.43 -17.19
N ASN A 76 -22.69 -1.37 -16.48
CA ASN A 76 -22.95 0.00 -16.90
C ASN A 76 -22.12 0.32 -18.17
N GLN A 77 -22.82 0.50 -19.29
CA GLN A 77 -22.22 0.76 -20.59
C GLN A 77 -21.41 2.07 -20.64
N GLN A 78 -21.77 3.08 -19.83
CA GLN A 78 -21.00 4.31 -19.74
C GLN A 78 -19.64 4.09 -19.08
N LEU A 79 -19.55 3.20 -18.08
CA LEU A 79 -18.27 2.82 -17.49
C LEU A 79 -17.38 2.14 -18.53
N LEU A 80 -17.94 1.18 -19.30
CA LEU A 80 -17.22 0.48 -20.37
C LEU A 80 -16.75 1.43 -21.48
N ALA A 81 -17.62 2.35 -21.91
CA ALA A 81 -17.26 3.37 -22.89
C ALA A 81 -16.13 4.28 -22.38
N SER A 82 -16.16 4.68 -21.09
CA SER A 82 -15.09 5.48 -20.50
C SER A 82 -13.76 4.73 -20.44
N LEU A 83 -13.78 3.41 -20.22
CA LEU A 83 -12.58 2.57 -20.24
C LEU A 83 -11.99 2.49 -21.65
N ASP A 84 -12.81 2.31 -22.69
CA ASP A 84 -12.32 2.25 -24.07
C ASP A 84 -11.76 3.60 -24.54
N LEU A 85 -12.41 4.72 -24.16
CA LEU A 85 -11.89 6.05 -24.43
C LEU A 85 -10.55 6.30 -23.72
N ALA A 86 -10.43 5.92 -22.44
CA ALA A 86 -9.18 6.05 -21.69
C ALA A 86 -8.05 5.23 -22.33
N ARG A 87 -8.35 3.99 -22.75
CA ARG A 87 -7.40 3.15 -23.50
C ARG A 87 -6.94 3.84 -24.79
N ARG A 88 -7.87 4.40 -25.56
CA ARG A 88 -7.55 5.09 -26.82
C ARG A 88 -6.74 6.37 -26.60
N GLN A 89 -7.03 7.13 -25.55
CA GLN A 89 -6.25 8.32 -25.17
C GLN A 89 -4.81 7.96 -24.85
N VAL A 90 -4.58 6.89 -24.07
CA VAL A 90 -3.21 6.44 -23.74
C VAL A 90 -2.46 5.98 -24.98
N ASP A 91 -3.13 5.29 -25.90
CA ASP A 91 -2.55 4.81 -27.16
C ASP A 91 -2.11 5.96 -28.09
N ILE A 92 -2.93 7.00 -28.24
CA ILE A 92 -2.64 8.13 -29.14
C ILE A 92 -1.71 9.16 -28.48
N GLU A 93 -1.98 9.54 -27.23
CA GLU A 93 -1.41 10.75 -26.61
C GLU A 93 -0.71 10.48 -25.26
N GLY A 94 -0.75 9.23 -24.75
CA GLY A 94 -0.33 8.90 -23.39
C GLY A 94 1.11 9.32 -23.06
N PHE A 95 2.06 9.06 -23.96
CA PHE A 95 3.46 9.46 -23.76
C PHE A 95 3.62 10.98 -23.60
N GLN A 96 2.93 11.77 -24.43
CA GLN A 96 3.00 13.22 -24.37
C GLN A 96 2.35 13.76 -23.10
N LEU A 97 1.16 13.26 -22.74
CA LEU A 97 0.45 13.66 -21.53
C LEU A 97 1.28 13.36 -20.28
N VAL A 98 1.81 12.15 -20.14
CA VAL A 98 2.64 11.76 -18.99
C VAL A 98 3.92 12.60 -18.91
N ARG A 99 4.59 12.86 -20.05
CA ARG A 99 5.77 13.71 -20.08
C ARG A 99 5.48 15.15 -19.61
N GLN A 100 4.35 15.72 -20.04
CA GLN A 100 3.95 17.06 -19.60
C GLN A 100 3.70 17.11 -18.09
N VAL A 101 3.02 16.10 -17.53
CA VAL A 101 2.76 15.97 -16.09
C VAL A 101 4.06 15.86 -15.30
N TYR A 102 4.99 15.05 -15.79
CA TYR A 102 6.32 14.92 -15.23
C TYR A 102 7.08 16.26 -15.21
N ASP A 103 7.11 16.98 -16.35
CA ASP A 103 7.78 18.28 -16.46
C ASP A 103 7.16 19.31 -15.49
N MET A 104 5.83 19.33 -15.38
CA MET A 104 5.11 20.18 -14.42
C MET A 104 5.49 19.86 -12.97
N ALA A 105 5.53 18.58 -12.60
CA ALA A 105 5.90 18.15 -11.26
C ALA A 105 7.34 18.56 -10.92
N LEU A 106 8.30 18.34 -11.83
CA LEU A 106 9.69 18.75 -11.63
C LEU A 106 9.85 20.28 -11.53
N VAL A 107 9.17 21.03 -12.39
CA VAL A 107 9.19 22.50 -12.32
C VAL A 107 8.57 22.97 -11.01
N PHE A 108 7.45 22.40 -10.57
CA PHE A 108 6.85 22.73 -9.28
C PHE A 108 7.83 22.49 -8.13
N ARG A 109 8.45 21.29 -8.05
CA ARG A 109 9.45 20.95 -7.03
C ARG A 109 10.60 21.96 -7.02
N HIS A 110 11.13 22.30 -8.18
CA HIS A 110 12.20 23.29 -8.32
C HIS A 110 11.80 24.70 -7.88
N ARG A 111 10.58 25.14 -8.21
CA ARG A 111 10.05 26.45 -7.82
C ARG A 111 9.85 26.56 -6.31
N VAL A 112 9.31 25.52 -5.67
CA VAL A 112 9.16 25.46 -4.20
C VAL A 112 10.53 25.59 -3.52
N ARG A 113 11.56 24.91 -4.03
CA ARG A 113 12.93 25.00 -3.48
C ARG A 113 13.59 26.36 -3.67
N LYS A 114 13.38 27.00 -4.83
CA LYS A 114 14.04 28.28 -5.16
C LYS A 114 13.36 29.50 -4.55
N ASP A 115 12.05 29.45 -4.31
CA ASP A 115 11.35 30.58 -3.71
C ASP A 115 11.71 30.70 -2.22
N ARG A 116 12.39 31.80 -1.87
CA ARG A 116 12.92 32.06 -0.52
C ARG A 116 11.84 32.12 0.55
N LEU A 117 10.61 32.49 0.20
CA LEU A 117 9.53 32.61 1.17
C LEU A 117 8.85 31.25 1.36
N ILE A 118 8.57 30.54 0.26
CA ILE A 118 7.96 29.21 0.30
C ILE A 118 8.89 28.23 1.03
N SER A 119 10.17 28.18 0.67
CA SER A 119 11.16 27.22 1.20
C SER A 119 11.44 27.34 2.70
N ARG A 120 11.04 28.46 3.35
CA ARG A 120 11.14 28.61 4.82
C ARG A 120 10.11 27.77 5.58
N TRP A 121 8.94 27.55 4.97
CA TRP A 121 7.80 26.90 5.61
C TRP A 121 7.46 25.55 4.97
N PHE A 122 7.82 25.37 3.71
CA PHE A 122 7.49 24.20 2.92
C PHE A 122 8.73 23.59 2.30
N ARG A 123 8.79 22.26 2.28
CA ARG A 123 9.87 21.50 1.65
C ARG A 123 9.29 20.35 0.85
N ILE A 124 9.93 20.00 -0.26
CA ILE A 124 9.62 18.75 -0.96
C ILE A 124 10.42 17.63 -0.30
N LEU A 125 9.76 16.53 0.06
CA LEU A 125 10.45 15.31 0.47
C LEU A 125 10.95 14.58 -0.77
N ASP A 126 12.25 14.30 -0.77
CA ASP A 126 13.00 13.63 -1.84
C ASP A 126 13.23 12.15 -1.48
N GLU A 127 13.88 11.42 -2.40
CA GLU A 127 14.21 10.00 -2.27
C GLU A 127 15.01 9.73 -0.99
N SER A 128 16.00 10.58 -0.68
CA SER A 128 16.79 10.44 0.55
C SER A 128 16.01 10.67 1.84
N ASP A 129 14.87 11.37 1.77
CA ASP A 129 14.01 11.59 2.95
C ASP A 129 13.06 10.40 3.18
N LEU A 130 12.69 9.68 2.12
CA LEU A 130 11.60 8.70 2.13
C LEU A 130 12.08 7.25 1.99
N VAL A 131 13.25 7.04 1.41
CA VAL A 131 13.80 5.72 1.11
C VAL A 131 15.20 5.59 1.74
N PRO A 132 15.37 4.65 2.69
CA PRO A 132 16.68 4.37 3.29
C PRO A 132 17.77 4.06 2.27
N GLU A 133 19.01 4.35 2.62
CA GLU A 133 20.16 4.23 1.71
C GLU A 133 20.40 2.78 1.26
N GLU A 134 20.13 1.78 2.12
CA GLU A 134 20.28 0.37 1.76
C GLU A 134 19.39 -0.07 0.58
N TYR A 135 18.34 0.69 0.26
CA TYR A 135 17.43 0.40 -0.85
C TYR A 135 17.71 1.25 -2.11
N ARG A 136 18.72 2.14 -2.08
CA ARG A 136 19.06 3.09 -3.15
C ARG A 136 20.46 2.86 -3.71
N ALA A 137 20.67 1.73 -4.38
CA ALA A 137 21.96 1.36 -5.00
C ALA A 137 22.51 2.42 -5.99
N SER A 138 21.63 3.14 -6.68
CA SER A 138 21.96 4.23 -7.62
C SER A 138 22.62 5.43 -6.93
N SER A 139 22.50 5.54 -5.61
CA SER A 139 22.86 6.72 -4.81
C SER A 139 22.14 8.01 -5.23
N VAL A 140 21.08 7.92 -6.05
CA VAL A 140 20.23 9.07 -6.38
C VAL A 140 19.53 9.53 -5.11
N SER A 141 19.76 10.80 -4.75
CA SER A 141 19.27 11.40 -3.50
C SER A 141 18.13 12.39 -3.73
N SER A 142 18.03 12.94 -4.93
CA SER A 142 16.99 13.87 -5.34
C SER A 142 17.04 14.03 -6.86
N TYR A 143 15.89 14.08 -7.54
CA TYR A 143 15.85 14.55 -8.94
C TYR A 143 16.15 16.06 -8.98
N ARG A 144 17.43 16.41 -8.86
CA ARG A 144 17.88 17.80 -8.91
C ARG A 144 18.14 18.15 -10.37
N GLN A 145 17.50 19.24 -10.80
CA GLN A 145 17.66 19.92 -12.08
C GLN A 145 16.71 19.46 -13.20
N VAL A 146 15.90 20.40 -13.68
CA VAL A 146 15.06 20.31 -14.89
C VAL A 146 15.91 20.33 -16.18
N ARG A 147 17.22 20.03 -16.13
CA ARG A 147 18.11 20.07 -17.30
C ARG A 147 18.96 18.82 -17.43
N GLN A 148 18.84 18.20 -18.60
CA GLN A 148 19.66 17.17 -19.27
C GLN A 148 20.12 15.90 -18.52
N GLY A 149 20.08 15.85 -17.18
CA GLY A 149 20.52 14.69 -16.38
C GLY A 149 19.42 13.99 -15.57
N ALA A 150 18.36 14.70 -15.15
CA ALA A 150 17.35 14.13 -14.23
C ALA A 150 16.64 12.88 -14.77
N LEU A 151 16.42 12.79 -16.09
CA LEU A 151 15.88 11.58 -16.72
C LEU A 151 16.88 10.40 -16.68
N ALA A 152 18.18 10.68 -16.78
CA ALA A 152 19.20 9.64 -16.73
C ALA A 152 19.36 9.10 -15.29
N GLU A 153 19.43 10.00 -14.30
CA GLU A 153 19.44 9.64 -12.88
C GLU A 153 18.19 8.86 -12.50
N TRP A 154 17.02 9.31 -12.96
CA TRP A 154 15.77 8.61 -12.70
C TRP A 154 15.73 7.22 -13.34
N ASN A 155 16.14 7.10 -14.60
CA ASN A 155 16.24 5.81 -15.28
C ASN A 155 17.23 4.87 -14.60
N GLU A 156 18.30 5.40 -13.99
CA GLU A 156 19.23 4.58 -13.21
C GLU A 156 18.57 4.09 -11.93
N ALA A 157 17.92 4.97 -11.17
CA ALA A 157 17.16 4.58 -9.98
C ALA A 157 16.13 3.47 -10.30
N TRP A 158 15.35 3.59 -11.38
CA TRP A 158 14.41 2.53 -11.81
C TRP A 158 15.06 1.21 -12.21
N ARG A 159 16.33 1.20 -12.60
CA ARG A 159 17.05 -0.02 -12.96
C ARG A 159 17.69 -0.69 -11.76
N SER A 160 18.26 0.08 -10.83
CA SER A 160 19.12 -0.44 -9.77
C SER A 160 18.48 -0.44 -8.39
N ASP A 161 17.55 0.49 -8.11
CA ASP A 161 17.02 0.67 -6.77
C ASP A 161 15.86 -0.27 -6.50
N GLN A 162 15.71 -0.67 -5.24
CA GLN A 162 14.59 -1.49 -4.82
C GLN A 162 13.30 -0.68 -4.69
N PHE A 163 13.44 0.58 -4.26
CA PHE A 163 12.32 1.52 -4.15
C PHE A 163 12.68 2.83 -4.85
N VAL A 164 11.74 3.33 -5.67
CA VAL A 164 11.90 4.57 -6.43
C VAL A 164 10.72 5.48 -6.14
N LEU A 165 11.00 6.77 -5.99
CA LEU A 165 9.95 7.78 -5.82
C LEU A 165 9.35 8.16 -7.18
N ASP A 166 8.03 8.07 -7.28
CA ASP A 166 7.27 8.57 -8.42
C ASP A 166 7.32 10.11 -8.42
N ALA A 167 7.94 10.69 -9.46
CA ALA A 167 8.11 12.13 -9.58
C ALA A 167 6.78 12.90 -9.58
N THR A 168 5.69 12.29 -10.05
CA THR A 168 4.34 12.88 -10.12
C THR A 168 3.59 12.84 -8.79
N ARG A 169 4.12 12.13 -7.79
CA ARG A 169 3.62 12.07 -6.42
C ARG A 169 4.46 12.98 -5.54
N VAL A 170 4.05 14.23 -5.42
CA VAL A 170 4.82 15.27 -4.74
C VAL A 170 4.39 15.34 -3.28
N THR A 171 5.25 14.84 -2.38
CA THR A 171 5.05 14.95 -0.93
C THR A 171 5.58 16.31 -0.45
N LEU A 172 4.67 17.20 -0.10
CA LEU A 172 4.97 18.52 0.46
C LEU A 172 5.02 18.42 1.98
N PHE A 173 6.21 18.53 2.54
CA PHE A 173 6.42 18.68 3.97
C PHE A 173 5.99 20.07 4.43
N ILE A 174 5.17 20.09 5.47
CA ILE A 174 4.59 21.29 6.08
C ILE A 174 4.97 21.41 7.56
N GLY A 175 5.79 20.52 8.11
CA GLY A 175 6.05 20.43 9.56
C GLY A 175 6.59 21.73 10.16
N ALA A 176 7.35 22.52 9.41
CA ALA A 176 7.84 23.83 9.85
C ALA A 176 6.72 24.85 10.15
N THR A 177 5.50 24.62 9.68
CA THR A 177 4.34 25.47 9.98
C THR A 177 3.74 25.21 11.38
N GLY A 178 4.09 24.10 12.03
CA GLY A 178 3.47 23.65 13.28
C GLY A 178 1.99 23.26 13.13
N MET A 179 1.50 23.11 11.89
CA MET A 179 0.15 22.67 11.57
C MET A 179 0.18 21.23 11.05
N ASN A 180 -0.74 20.40 11.55
CA ASN A 180 -0.84 19.03 11.06
C ASN A 180 -1.44 18.98 9.63
N GLY A 181 -1.22 17.87 8.93
CA GLY A 181 -1.66 17.72 7.54
C GLY A 181 -3.18 17.77 7.36
N TYR A 182 -3.96 17.32 8.35
CA TYR A 182 -5.43 17.38 8.32
C TYR A 182 -5.91 18.83 8.33
N ASP A 183 -5.46 19.63 9.30
CA ASP A 183 -5.83 21.03 9.42
C ASP A 183 -5.34 21.85 8.23
N PHE A 184 -4.15 21.56 7.72
CA PHE A 184 -3.64 22.22 6.53
C PHE A 184 -4.50 21.90 5.30
N ARG A 185 -4.97 20.66 5.15
CA ARG A 185 -5.91 20.29 4.09
C ARG A 185 -7.24 21.02 4.23
N GLU A 186 -7.92 20.84 5.35
CA GLU A 186 -9.30 21.33 5.54
C GLU A 186 -9.33 22.85 5.60
N LYS A 187 -8.63 23.43 6.58
CA LYS A 187 -8.76 24.86 6.93
C LYS A 187 -8.02 25.77 5.97
N ILE A 188 -6.93 25.30 5.37
CA ILE A 188 -6.11 26.11 4.47
C ILE A 188 -6.43 25.79 3.02
N LEU A 189 -6.13 24.59 2.54
CA LEU A 189 -6.25 24.28 1.11
C LEU A 189 -7.71 24.27 0.64
N MET A 190 -8.61 23.55 1.33
CA MET A 190 -9.99 23.38 0.91
C MET A 190 -10.85 24.61 1.20
N GLU A 191 -10.94 25.04 2.45
CA GLU A 191 -11.84 26.14 2.85
C GLU A 191 -11.44 27.49 2.25
N ARG A 192 -10.14 27.84 2.27
CA ARG A 192 -9.68 29.17 1.82
C ARG A 192 -9.40 29.24 0.32
N PHE A 193 -8.92 28.15 -0.28
CA PHE A 193 -8.42 28.16 -1.66
C PHE A 193 -9.12 27.16 -2.59
N GLY A 194 -10.07 26.36 -2.10
CA GLY A 194 -10.80 25.39 -2.94
C GLY A 194 -9.92 24.29 -3.52
N ILE A 195 -8.75 24.01 -2.93
CA ILE A 195 -7.81 22.99 -3.39
C ILE A 195 -8.07 21.69 -2.63
N GLN A 196 -8.51 20.66 -3.35
CA GLN A 196 -8.70 19.33 -2.79
C GLN A 196 -7.44 18.48 -2.95
N ILE A 197 -7.05 17.81 -1.87
CA ILE A 197 -5.96 16.84 -1.87
C ILE A 197 -6.43 15.53 -1.25
N ASN A 198 -5.90 14.41 -1.76
CA ASN A 198 -6.41 13.09 -1.39
C ASN A 198 -5.83 12.57 -0.08
N LYS A 199 -4.52 12.73 0.14
CA LYS A 199 -3.80 12.11 1.26
C LYS A 199 -3.00 13.14 2.05
N THR A 200 -3.11 13.03 3.36
CA THR A 200 -2.34 13.79 4.35
C THR A 200 -1.64 12.81 5.28
N SER A 201 -0.53 13.26 5.85
CA SER A 201 0.11 12.64 7.01
C SER A 201 0.08 13.62 8.18
N ILE A 202 0.76 13.31 9.28
CA ILE A 202 0.90 14.20 10.43
C ILE A 202 1.51 15.55 10.01
N ASN A 203 2.58 15.56 9.20
CA ASN A 203 3.36 16.75 8.88
C ASN A 203 3.59 16.97 7.37
N SER A 204 2.82 16.29 6.52
CA SER A 204 2.94 16.42 5.07
C SER A 204 1.61 16.23 4.36
N VAL A 205 1.55 16.74 3.14
CA VAL A 205 0.44 16.56 2.22
C VAL A 205 0.92 15.98 0.90
N LEU A 206 0.14 15.06 0.32
CA LEU A 206 0.47 14.44 -0.96
C LEU A 206 -0.28 15.13 -2.10
N LEU A 207 0.47 15.76 -2.99
CA LEU A 207 -0.02 16.36 -4.22
C LEU A 207 0.17 15.36 -5.36
N ILE A 208 -0.92 15.02 -6.05
CA ILE A 208 -0.91 14.03 -7.14
C ILE A 208 -1.04 14.79 -8.45
N PHE A 209 0.00 14.74 -9.26
CA PHE A 209 0.01 15.30 -10.61
C PHE A 209 -0.53 14.23 -11.56
N THR A 210 -1.76 14.41 -12.05
CA THR A 210 -2.38 13.53 -13.05
C THR A 210 -2.35 14.20 -14.43
N ILE A 211 -2.73 13.46 -15.47
CA ILE A 211 -2.89 14.00 -16.84
C ILE A 211 -3.94 15.11 -16.95
N GLY A 212 -4.77 15.32 -15.93
CA GLY A 212 -5.73 16.43 -15.86
C GLY A 212 -5.15 17.72 -15.25
N VAL A 213 -3.93 17.69 -14.69
CA VAL A 213 -3.29 18.89 -14.12
C VAL A 213 -2.81 19.78 -15.26
N THR A 214 -2.94 21.09 -15.08
CA THR A 214 -2.49 22.10 -16.05
C THR A 214 -1.44 23.02 -15.45
N TRP A 215 -0.68 23.72 -16.29
CA TRP A 215 0.24 24.77 -15.83
C TRP A 215 -0.46 25.85 -15.00
N SER A 216 -1.71 26.19 -15.32
CA SER A 216 -2.52 27.11 -14.53
C SER A 216 -2.75 26.59 -13.11
N SER A 217 -3.04 25.28 -12.95
CA SER A 217 -3.17 24.64 -11.64
C SER A 217 -1.86 24.71 -10.84
N VAL A 218 -0.72 24.47 -11.51
CA VAL A 218 0.61 24.56 -10.89
C VAL A 218 0.93 25.98 -10.43
N HIS A 219 0.69 26.98 -11.29
CA HIS A 219 0.89 28.39 -10.94
C HIS A 219 -0.02 28.85 -9.81
N TYR A 220 -1.28 28.44 -9.84
CA TYR A 220 -2.23 28.72 -8.77
C TYR A 220 -1.76 28.15 -7.44
N LEU A 221 -1.31 26.90 -7.41
CA LEU A 221 -0.78 26.27 -6.21
C LEU A 221 0.48 26.98 -5.69
N LEU A 222 1.40 27.38 -6.56
CA LEU A 222 2.59 28.15 -6.15
C LEU A 222 2.23 29.52 -5.56
N ASP A 223 1.26 30.23 -6.16
CA ASP A 223 0.76 31.50 -5.63
C ASP A 223 0.11 31.31 -4.24
N VAL A 224 -0.72 30.27 -4.10
CA VAL A 224 -1.35 29.90 -2.82
C VAL A 224 -0.29 29.59 -1.75
N LEU A 225 0.71 28.76 -2.05
CA LEU A 225 1.79 28.46 -1.12
C LEU A 225 2.56 29.72 -0.70
N ARG A 226 2.79 30.65 -1.62
CA ARG A 226 3.45 31.92 -1.32
C ARG A 226 2.60 32.83 -0.43
N ARG A 227 1.28 32.89 -0.66
CA ARG A 227 0.35 33.62 0.21
C ARG A 227 0.33 33.05 1.62
N ILE A 228 0.23 31.72 1.73
CA ILE A 228 0.27 31.03 3.03
C ILE A 228 1.61 31.29 3.75
N ALA A 229 2.73 31.17 3.04
CA ALA A 229 4.04 31.46 3.60
C ALA A 229 4.17 32.92 4.05
N THR A 230 3.54 33.87 3.34
CA THR A 230 3.49 35.28 3.75
C THR A 230 2.69 35.47 5.05
N ASP A 231 1.57 34.77 5.19
CA ASP A 231 0.74 34.81 6.40
C ASP A 231 1.54 34.27 7.59
N PHE A 232 2.20 33.12 7.46
CA PHE A 232 3.07 32.57 8.50
C PHE A 232 4.23 33.50 8.87
N ASP A 233 4.85 34.17 7.89
CA ASP A 233 5.92 35.14 8.16
C ASP A 233 5.42 36.35 8.96
N ARG A 234 4.19 36.81 8.69
CA ARG A 234 3.56 37.89 9.44
C ARG A 234 3.23 37.45 10.86
N THR A 235 2.64 36.26 11.01
CA THR A 235 2.33 35.68 12.32
C THR A 235 3.60 35.50 13.15
N GLN A 236 4.69 34.98 12.56
CA GLN A 236 5.97 34.85 13.24
C GLN A 236 6.52 36.20 13.71
N LYS A 237 6.48 37.24 12.87
CA LYS A 237 6.99 38.59 13.24
C LYS A 237 6.15 39.28 14.31
N ALA A 238 4.87 38.96 14.40
CA ALA A 238 3.96 39.50 15.41
C ALA A 238 3.92 38.65 16.69
N ALA A 239 4.50 37.45 16.69
CA ALA A 239 4.47 36.52 17.81
C ALA A 239 5.27 37.04 19.01
N SER A 240 4.71 36.88 20.21
CA SER A 240 5.49 37.03 21.43
C SER A 240 6.50 35.89 21.57
N ALA A 241 7.46 36.02 22.49
CA ALA A 241 8.39 34.93 22.80
C ALA A 241 7.65 33.66 23.26
N ALA A 242 6.54 33.81 23.99
CA ALA A 242 5.72 32.69 24.44
C ALA A 242 4.99 32.01 23.28
N ASP A 243 4.41 32.79 22.37
CA ASP A 243 3.72 32.24 21.18
C ASP A 243 4.69 31.49 20.27
N TRP A 244 5.91 32.00 20.12
CA TRP A 244 6.93 31.35 19.32
C TRP A 244 7.42 30.05 19.97
N ALA A 245 7.58 30.03 21.30
CA ALA A 245 7.90 28.80 22.02
C ALA A 245 6.81 27.73 21.86
N LEU A 246 5.52 28.13 21.89
CA LEU A 246 4.41 27.21 21.63
C LEU A 246 4.42 26.69 20.19
N HIS A 247 4.74 27.53 19.22
CA HIS A 247 4.90 27.10 17.82
C HIS A 247 6.03 26.08 17.68
N GLN A 248 7.20 26.31 18.29
CA GLN A 248 8.32 25.36 18.24
C GLN A 248 7.95 24.01 18.85
N ARG A 249 7.25 23.99 19.99
CA ARG A 249 6.73 22.74 20.57
C ARG A 249 5.82 21.99 19.60
N ARG A 250 4.89 22.68 18.93
CA ARG A 250 4.03 22.04 17.91
C ARG A 250 4.83 21.49 16.74
N VAL A 251 5.89 22.18 16.31
CA VAL A 251 6.80 21.68 15.26
C VAL A 251 7.49 20.42 15.74
N GLU A 252 8.04 20.40 16.96
CA GLU A 252 8.68 19.22 17.57
C GLU A 252 7.69 18.04 17.69
N GLU A 253 6.48 18.28 18.20
CA GLU A 253 5.42 17.28 18.36
C GLU A 253 5.08 16.57 17.03
N ILE A 254 4.96 17.33 15.93
CA ILE A 254 4.58 16.76 14.63
C ILE A 254 5.76 16.30 13.78
N THR A 255 7.01 16.48 14.22
CA THR A 255 8.20 16.12 13.42
C THR A 255 9.18 15.17 14.10
N GLN A 256 9.29 15.22 15.43
CA GLN A 256 10.24 14.45 16.22
C GLN A 256 9.53 13.50 17.18
N ASP A 257 8.49 13.98 17.88
CA ASP A 257 7.76 13.17 18.88
C ASP A 257 6.61 12.37 18.24
N LEU A 258 6.93 11.67 17.15
CA LEU A 258 5.96 10.86 16.43
C LEU A 258 5.66 9.55 17.19
N PRO A 259 4.42 9.04 17.12
CA PRO A 259 4.09 7.71 17.64
C PRO A 259 5.00 6.66 17.00
N HIS A 260 5.60 5.81 17.83
CA HIS A 260 6.42 4.70 17.35
C HIS A 260 5.56 3.74 16.52
N LEU A 261 5.97 3.46 15.28
CA LEU A 261 5.31 2.47 14.42
C LEU A 261 5.63 1.06 14.95
N PRO A 262 4.65 0.34 15.50
CA PRO A 262 4.88 -1.01 16.01
C PRO A 262 5.06 -2.01 14.86
N ASP A 263 5.61 -3.18 15.18
CA ASP A 263 5.50 -4.33 14.29
C ASP A 263 4.06 -4.85 14.33
N PHE A 264 3.43 -4.90 13.14
CA PHE A 264 2.05 -5.34 12.96
C PHE A 264 1.96 -6.78 12.45
N SER A 265 3.06 -7.54 12.38
CA SER A 265 3.10 -8.79 11.61
C SER A 265 2.65 -10.05 12.38
N GLU A 266 2.56 -10.00 13.71
CA GLU A 266 2.33 -11.19 14.53
C GLU A 266 0.90 -11.75 14.42
N PHE A 267 0.80 -13.05 14.12
CA PHE A 267 -0.45 -13.81 14.13
C PHE A 267 -0.49 -14.82 15.27
N ASP A 268 -1.67 -14.98 15.86
CA ASP A 268 -1.89 -15.97 16.91
C ASP A 268 -1.74 -17.40 16.35
N VAL A 269 -1.29 -18.33 17.19
CA VAL A 269 -1.12 -19.75 16.82
C VAL A 269 -2.39 -20.38 16.23
N ALA A 270 -3.57 -19.96 16.68
CA ALA A 270 -4.85 -20.44 16.16
C ALA A 270 -5.06 -20.11 14.66
N PHE A 271 -4.38 -19.08 14.16
CA PHE A 271 -4.51 -18.59 12.79
C PHE A 271 -3.20 -18.63 12.01
N ARG A 272 -2.23 -19.46 12.44
CA ARG A 272 -1.03 -19.76 11.64
C ARG A 272 -1.17 -21.11 10.93
N PRO A 273 -0.75 -21.23 9.66
CA PRO A 273 -0.74 -22.52 8.96
C PRO A 273 0.05 -23.59 9.72
N ASP A 274 1.25 -23.23 10.18
CA ASP A 274 2.12 -24.07 10.99
C ASP A 274 2.89 -23.25 12.04
N ASP A 275 3.57 -23.91 12.98
CA ASP A 275 4.24 -23.25 14.12
C ASP A 275 5.43 -22.37 13.68
N ASN A 276 6.02 -22.66 12.53
CA ASN A 276 7.16 -21.92 11.96
C ASN A 276 6.72 -20.82 10.98
N SER A 277 5.44 -20.77 10.62
CA SER A 277 4.93 -19.75 9.71
C SER A 277 4.94 -18.37 10.36
N VAL A 278 5.50 -17.40 9.63
CA VAL A 278 5.46 -15.96 9.97
C VAL A 278 4.22 -15.26 9.40
N TYR A 279 3.41 -15.95 8.60
CA TYR A 279 2.17 -15.43 8.01
C TYR A 279 0.95 -16.14 8.60
N GLY A 280 -0.19 -15.44 8.65
CA GLY A 280 -1.44 -15.99 9.16
C GLY A 280 -2.53 -16.19 8.12
N ASP A 281 -3.51 -17.02 8.47
CA ASP A 281 -4.75 -17.25 7.74
C ASP A 281 -5.82 -16.23 8.16
N THR A 282 -5.70 -15.03 7.59
CA THR A 282 -6.65 -13.93 7.81
C THR A 282 -8.06 -14.31 7.37
N ARG A 283 -8.22 -15.20 6.38
CA ARG A 283 -9.53 -15.58 5.85
C ARG A 283 -10.31 -16.37 6.90
N SER A 284 -9.69 -17.40 7.49
CA SER A 284 -10.32 -18.20 8.54
C SER A 284 -10.65 -17.33 9.75
N ALA A 285 -9.74 -16.45 10.18
CA ALA A 285 -9.99 -15.51 11.27
C ALA A 285 -11.15 -14.55 10.96
N PHE A 286 -11.21 -14.01 9.74
CA PHE A 286 -12.27 -13.08 9.35
C PHE A 286 -13.67 -13.71 9.43
N TYR A 287 -13.82 -14.95 8.96
CA TYR A 287 -15.11 -15.66 9.06
C TYR A 287 -15.41 -16.13 10.49
N ALA A 288 -14.40 -16.53 11.25
CA ALA A 288 -14.55 -16.88 12.66
C ALA A 288 -15.05 -15.68 13.49
N GLY A 289 -14.61 -14.46 13.16
CA GLY A 289 -15.02 -13.23 13.84
C GLY A 289 -16.50 -12.83 13.65
N TYR A 290 -17.26 -13.57 12.83
CA TYR A 290 -18.70 -13.35 12.65
C TYR A 290 -19.54 -13.93 13.77
N GLU A 291 -19.04 -14.95 14.47
CA GLU A 291 -19.74 -15.58 15.57
C GLU A 291 -19.69 -14.67 16.80
N GLU A 292 -20.85 -14.15 17.22
CA GLU A 292 -20.93 -13.17 18.30
C GLU A 292 -20.50 -13.78 19.64
N SER A 293 -20.78 -15.07 19.84
CA SER A 293 -20.39 -15.78 21.06
C SER A 293 -18.87 -16.01 21.19
N ASP A 294 -18.14 -15.93 20.08
CA ASP A 294 -16.68 -16.13 20.04
C ASP A 294 -15.88 -14.85 20.23
N ARG A 295 -16.54 -13.68 20.26
CA ARG A 295 -15.88 -12.37 20.36
C ARG A 295 -16.34 -11.57 21.58
N GLU A 296 -15.45 -10.73 22.07
CA GLU A 296 -15.74 -9.72 23.08
C GLU A 296 -15.18 -8.35 22.65
N TYR A 297 -15.60 -7.29 23.33
CA TYR A 297 -15.06 -5.96 23.14
C TYR A 297 -14.20 -5.55 24.34
N VAL A 298 -13.00 -5.05 24.06
CA VAL A 298 -12.02 -4.64 25.07
C VAL A 298 -11.60 -3.20 24.81
N GLN A 299 -11.96 -2.32 25.74
CA GLN A 299 -11.50 -0.92 25.76
C GLN A 299 -9.97 -0.83 25.73
N ILE A 300 -9.39 0.13 25.00
CA ILE A 300 -7.93 0.27 24.83
C ILE A 300 -7.19 0.29 26.18
N GLY A 301 -7.70 1.05 27.16
CA GLY A 301 -7.12 1.10 28.51
C GLY A 301 -7.15 -0.26 29.23
N MET A 302 -8.19 -1.06 29.00
CA MET A 302 -8.30 -2.42 29.56
C MET A 302 -7.43 -3.42 28.79
N ALA A 303 -7.28 -3.24 27.48
CA ALA A 303 -6.42 -4.08 26.64
C ALA A 303 -4.98 -4.03 27.16
N GLY A 304 -4.45 -2.83 27.43
CA GLY A 304 -3.13 -2.66 28.02
C GLY A 304 -2.95 -3.41 29.35
N ARG A 305 -3.98 -3.42 30.21
CA ARG A 305 -3.96 -4.16 31.47
C ARG A 305 -3.96 -5.68 31.25
N ARG A 306 -4.85 -6.20 30.39
CA ARG A 306 -4.92 -7.65 30.08
C ARG A 306 -3.60 -8.16 29.49
N LEU A 307 -2.96 -7.39 28.61
CA LEU A 307 -1.64 -7.69 28.08
C LEU A 307 -0.55 -7.66 29.17
N ALA A 308 -0.64 -6.76 30.14
CA ALA A 308 0.29 -6.72 31.27
C ALA A 308 0.13 -7.92 32.23
N GLU A 309 -1.08 -8.46 32.33
CA GLU A 309 -1.41 -9.69 33.07
C GLU A 309 -1.05 -10.97 32.29
N GLY A 310 -0.50 -10.85 31.07
CA GLY A 310 -0.06 -11.98 30.25
C GLY A 310 -1.16 -12.65 29.44
N ARG A 311 -2.32 -12.00 29.26
CA ARG A 311 -3.35 -12.48 28.34
C ARG A 311 -3.03 -12.07 26.91
N THR A 312 -3.20 -13.00 25.98
CA THR A 312 -3.17 -12.71 24.53
C THR A 312 -4.51 -12.15 24.09
N LEU A 313 -4.49 -11.08 23.29
CA LEU A 313 -5.67 -10.53 22.64
C LEU A 313 -5.49 -10.67 21.13
N VAL A 314 -6.52 -11.13 20.43
CA VAL A 314 -6.43 -11.42 18.99
C VAL A 314 -7.58 -10.74 18.28
N SER A 315 -7.28 -9.91 17.28
CA SER A 315 -8.29 -9.11 16.59
C SER A 315 -9.24 -9.98 15.76
N THR A 316 -10.54 -9.65 15.77
CA THR A 316 -11.56 -10.30 14.94
C THR A 316 -11.89 -9.49 13.68
N THR A 317 -11.47 -8.22 13.63
CA THR A 317 -11.82 -7.25 12.60
C THR A 317 -10.59 -6.56 12.04
N PHE A 318 -10.77 -5.83 10.94
CA PHE A 318 -9.75 -4.88 10.50
C PHE A 318 -9.81 -3.64 11.38
N VAL A 319 -8.68 -3.17 11.91
CA VAL A 319 -8.57 -1.87 12.59
C VAL A 319 -7.73 -0.94 11.74
N VAL A 320 -8.35 0.12 11.21
CA VAL A 320 -7.73 1.01 10.21
C VAL A 320 -7.83 2.48 10.67
N PRO A 321 -6.77 3.02 11.30
CA PRO A 321 -6.72 4.44 11.66
C PRO A 321 -6.32 5.33 10.48
N TYR A 322 -6.79 6.59 10.49
CA TYR A 322 -6.43 7.61 9.50
C TYR A 322 -5.88 8.88 10.15
N PRO A 323 -4.60 9.23 9.91
CA PRO A 323 -3.56 8.49 9.17
C PRO A 323 -3.08 7.23 9.93
N PRO A 324 -2.42 6.26 9.26
CA PRO A 324 -1.92 6.28 7.87
C PRO A 324 -2.90 5.75 6.80
N GLY A 325 -4.05 5.20 7.21
CA GLY A 325 -5.06 4.64 6.31
C GLY A 325 -4.75 3.24 5.78
N PHE A 326 -3.96 2.47 6.53
CA PHE A 326 -3.77 1.03 6.32
C PHE A 326 -4.12 0.25 7.60
N PRO A 327 -4.49 -1.04 7.50
CA PRO A 327 -4.82 -1.84 8.68
C PRO A 327 -3.62 -2.00 9.60
N VAL A 328 -3.78 -1.59 10.86
CA VAL A 328 -2.80 -1.86 11.93
C VAL A 328 -3.10 -3.16 12.67
N LEU A 329 -4.33 -3.66 12.53
CA LEU A 329 -4.71 -5.02 12.88
C LEU A 329 -5.57 -5.57 11.75
N VAL A 330 -5.36 -6.84 11.45
CA VAL A 330 -6.26 -7.67 10.64
C VAL A 330 -6.78 -8.84 11.49
N PRO A 331 -7.89 -9.48 11.09
CA PRO A 331 -8.40 -10.65 11.79
C PRO A 331 -7.32 -11.73 11.98
N GLY A 332 -7.18 -12.22 13.20
CA GLY A 332 -6.22 -13.25 13.59
C GLY A 332 -4.87 -12.73 14.08
N GLN A 333 -4.62 -11.42 13.99
CA GLN A 333 -3.40 -10.81 14.51
C GLN A 333 -3.45 -10.56 16.01
N VAL A 334 -2.29 -10.70 16.64
CA VAL A 334 -2.10 -10.41 18.06
C VAL A 334 -2.11 -8.90 18.27
N VAL A 335 -2.85 -8.45 19.28
CA VAL A 335 -2.85 -7.07 19.73
C VAL A 335 -1.67 -6.88 20.69
N SER A 336 -0.56 -6.35 20.19
CA SER A 336 0.64 -6.08 21.00
C SER A 336 0.49 -4.82 21.86
N LYS A 337 1.38 -4.67 22.85
CA LYS A 337 1.39 -3.47 23.73
C LYS A 337 1.71 -2.21 22.93
N GLU A 338 2.57 -2.34 21.94
CA GLU A 338 3.01 -1.28 21.06
C GLU A 338 1.87 -0.84 20.14
N ILE A 339 1.02 -1.77 19.67
CA ILE A 339 -0.21 -1.44 18.93
C ILE A 339 -1.22 -0.70 19.82
N VAL A 340 -1.43 -1.16 21.06
CA VAL A 340 -2.30 -0.46 22.02
C VAL A 340 -1.80 0.96 22.29
N TYR A 341 -0.49 1.13 22.50
CA TYR A 341 0.12 2.43 22.71
C TYR A 341 -0.01 3.33 21.48
N PHE A 342 0.29 2.81 20.29
CA PHE A 342 0.11 3.50 19.03
C PHE A 342 -1.33 4.00 18.88
N LEU A 343 -2.33 3.12 19.04
CA LEU A 343 -3.75 3.48 18.95
C LEU A 343 -4.17 4.52 20.00
N ALA A 344 -3.63 4.47 21.21
CA ALA A 344 -3.92 5.43 22.27
C ALA A 344 -3.35 6.83 22.00
N GLN A 345 -2.27 6.93 21.23
CA GLN A 345 -1.63 8.20 20.85
C GLN A 345 -2.24 8.84 19.60
N LEU A 346 -3.05 8.11 18.85
CA LEU A 346 -3.67 8.65 17.65
C LEU A 346 -4.77 9.65 18.04
N ASP A 347 -4.51 10.93 17.77
CA ASP A 347 -5.52 11.99 17.80
C ASP A 347 -6.39 11.95 16.53
N VAL A 348 -7.08 10.83 16.31
CA VAL A 348 -7.90 10.58 15.11
C VAL A 348 -9.35 10.34 15.51
N LYS A 349 -10.27 11.02 14.80
CA LYS A 349 -11.70 10.94 15.08
C LYS A 349 -12.38 9.70 14.50
N GLU A 350 -11.73 9.02 13.55
CA GLU A 350 -12.31 7.88 12.85
C GLU A 350 -11.26 6.77 12.67
N ILE A 351 -11.55 5.63 13.28
CA ILE A 351 -10.79 4.38 13.14
C ILE A 351 -11.79 3.32 12.65
N HIS A 352 -11.66 2.85 11.42
CA HIS A 352 -12.57 1.82 10.93
C HIS A 352 -12.35 0.51 11.68
N GLY A 353 -13.46 -0.16 12.02
CA GLY A 353 -13.48 -1.41 12.78
C GLY A 353 -13.15 -1.27 14.27
N TYR A 354 -13.10 -0.03 14.78
CA TYR A 354 -13.03 0.29 16.20
C TYR A 354 -14.24 1.11 16.63
N ASN A 355 -14.84 0.76 17.77
CA ASN A 355 -15.93 1.52 18.36
C ASN A 355 -15.43 2.13 19.69
N HIS A 356 -15.47 3.45 19.84
CA HIS A 356 -14.96 4.12 21.04
C HIS A 356 -15.72 3.75 22.32
N GLU A 357 -17.00 3.41 22.23
CA GLU A 357 -17.84 3.03 23.39
C GLU A 357 -17.63 1.56 23.81
N LEU A 358 -17.31 0.68 22.85
CA LEU A 358 -17.11 -0.76 23.11
C LEU A 358 -15.62 -1.14 23.26
N GLY A 359 -14.77 -0.62 22.39
CA GLY A 359 -13.35 -0.91 22.30
C GLY A 359 -12.99 -1.76 21.07
N LEU A 360 -11.86 -2.47 21.17
CA LEU A 360 -11.38 -3.42 20.17
C LEU A 360 -12.20 -4.70 20.20
N SER A 361 -12.62 -5.20 19.03
CA SER A 361 -13.22 -6.53 18.93
C SER A 361 -12.13 -7.59 18.88
N VAL A 362 -12.17 -8.52 19.82
CA VAL A 362 -11.17 -9.57 20.00
C VAL A 362 -11.82 -10.93 20.23
N PHE A 363 -11.13 -12.02 19.89
CA PHE A 363 -11.59 -13.37 20.20
C PHE A 363 -11.55 -13.63 21.71
N THR A 364 -12.51 -14.42 22.19
CA THR A 364 -12.50 -14.94 23.55
C THR A 364 -11.45 -16.04 23.71
N ASP A 365 -10.94 -16.23 24.94
CA ASP A 365 -9.98 -17.29 25.27
C ASP A 365 -10.51 -18.69 24.90
N ALA A 366 -11.83 -18.91 25.01
CA ALA A 366 -12.47 -20.17 24.66
C ALA A 366 -12.48 -20.41 23.13
N ALA A 367 -12.76 -19.37 22.36
CA ALA A 367 -12.72 -19.41 20.90
C ALA A 367 -11.32 -19.73 20.38
N LEU A 368 -10.29 -19.03 20.88
CA LEU A 368 -8.90 -19.24 20.48
C LEU A 368 -8.44 -20.67 20.73
N LYS A 369 -8.69 -21.21 21.94
CA LYS A 369 -8.35 -22.61 22.26
C LYS A 369 -9.05 -23.61 21.34
N ARG A 370 -10.32 -23.37 21.00
CA ARG A 370 -11.08 -24.23 20.08
C ARG A 370 -10.49 -24.18 18.66
N MET A 371 -10.10 -23.00 18.19
CA MET A 371 -9.53 -22.79 16.86
C MET A 371 -8.11 -23.37 16.75
N GLU A 372 -7.29 -23.19 17.78
CA GLU A 372 -5.98 -23.83 17.88
C GLU A 372 -6.09 -25.37 17.86
N ALA A 373 -7.01 -25.93 18.63
CA ALA A 373 -7.26 -27.37 18.64
C ALA A 373 -7.70 -27.88 17.25
N ALA A 374 -8.58 -27.14 16.56
CA ALA A 374 -9.01 -27.47 15.21
C ALA A 374 -7.85 -27.41 14.21
N ARG A 375 -7.00 -26.38 14.28
CA ARG A 375 -5.80 -26.24 13.45
C ARG A 375 -4.81 -27.38 13.70
N ASN A 376 -4.55 -27.75 14.94
CA ASN A 376 -3.66 -28.87 15.29
C ASN A 376 -4.22 -30.23 14.80
N ALA A 377 -5.54 -30.43 14.86
CA ALA A 377 -6.19 -31.61 14.30
C ALA A 377 -6.04 -31.68 12.77
N ILE A 378 -6.15 -30.56 12.06
CA ILE A 378 -5.92 -30.51 10.60
C ILE A 378 -4.46 -30.77 10.27
N ALA A 379 -3.51 -30.17 10.99
CA ALA A 379 -2.08 -30.37 10.76
C ALA A 379 -1.67 -31.84 10.95
N SER A 380 -2.18 -32.49 12.01
CA SER A 380 -1.92 -33.92 12.25
C SER A 380 -2.58 -34.83 11.21
N ALA A 381 -3.78 -34.51 10.73
CA ALA A 381 -4.44 -35.26 9.65
C ALA A 381 -3.73 -35.07 8.29
N GLY A 382 -3.24 -33.87 7.99
CA GLY A 382 -2.50 -33.57 6.77
C GLY A 382 -1.15 -34.30 6.68
N ALA A 383 -0.46 -34.48 7.81
CA ALA A 383 0.76 -35.30 7.88
C ALA A 383 0.51 -36.81 7.73
N ALA A 384 -0.73 -37.27 7.93
CA ALA A 384 -1.12 -38.68 7.82
C ALA A 384 -1.64 -39.07 6.42
N LEU A 385 -1.89 -38.10 5.53
CA LEU A 385 -2.27 -38.37 4.15
C LEU A 385 -1.01 -38.74 3.35
N PRO A 386 -0.96 -39.91 2.69
CA PRO A 386 0.17 -40.23 1.82
C PRO A 386 0.28 -39.16 0.74
N SER A 387 1.51 -38.68 0.49
CA SER A 387 1.80 -37.83 -0.65
C SER A 387 1.23 -38.52 -1.89
N PHE A 388 0.36 -37.83 -2.63
CA PHE A 388 -0.12 -38.34 -3.91
C PHE A 388 1.05 -38.33 -4.89
N GLU A 389 1.80 -39.42 -4.94
CA GLU A 389 2.79 -39.65 -5.99
C GLU A 389 2.04 -39.99 -7.27
N VAL A 390 2.11 -39.08 -8.25
CA VAL A 390 1.70 -39.40 -9.61
C VAL A 390 2.68 -40.46 -10.13
N PRO A 391 2.21 -41.67 -10.50
CA PRO A 391 3.08 -42.70 -11.07
C PRO A 391 3.81 -42.13 -12.30
N PRO A 392 5.09 -42.48 -12.52
CA PRO A 392 5.89 -41.94 -13.61
C PRO A 392 5.35 -42.29 -15.01
N ASP A 393 4.39 -43.22 -15.08
CA ASP A 393 3.74 -43.64 -16.33
C ASP A 393 2.23 -43.36 -16.28
N ALA A 394 1.80 -42.35 -17.05
CA ALA A 394 0.40 -41.98 -17.22
C ALA A 394 -0.41 -43.01 -18.04
N SER A 395 0.24 -44.02 -18.63
CA SER A 395 -0.42 -45.04 -19.45
C SER A 395 -1.27 -46.03 -18.65
N ALA A 396 -1.04 -46.19 -17.35
CA ALA A 396 -1.79 -47.13 -16.51
C ALA A 396 -3.17 -46.61 -16.07
N LEU A 397 -3.50 -45.33 -16.29
CA LEU A 397 -4.79 -44.74 -15.89
C LEU A 397 -5.89 -44.90 -16.94
N ASN A 398 -5.53 -45.23 -18.18
CA ASN A 398 -6.49 -45.57 -19.21
C ASN A 398 -6.55 -47.09 -19.30
N GLY A 399 -7.51 -47.69 -18.60
CA GLY A 399 -7.82 -49.11 -18.81
C GLY A 399 -8.06 -49.40 -20.30
N ASP A 400 -7.73 -50.62 -20.72
CA ASP A 400 -7.81 -51.16 -22.10
C ASP A 400 -9.25 -51.22 -22.68
N GLY A 401 -10.03 -50.16 -22.52
CA GLY A 401 -11.35 -50.00 -23.09
C GLY A 401 -11.23 -49.42 -24.50
N VAL A 402 -11.22 -50.31 -25.50
CA VAL A 402 -11.43 -49.97 -26.91
C VAL A 402 -12.72 -49.15 -27.03
N VAL A 403 -12.59 -47.86 -27.34
CA VAL A 403 -13.74 -47.00 -27.66
C VAL A 403 -14.22 -47.38 -29.07
N GLY A 404 -15.31 -48.16 -29.13
CA GLY A 404 -15.98 -48.50 -30.37
C GLY A 404 -16.57 -47.26 -31.03
N ALA A 405 -16.25 -47.07 -32.32
CA ALA A 405 -16.78 -46.00 -33.14
C ALA A 405 -18.31 -46.11 -33.24
N ILE A 406 -19.01 -45.03 -32.91
CA ILE A 406 -20.44 -44.89 -33.19
C ILE A 406 -20.56 -44.37 -34.62
N ALA A 407 -21.15 -45.19 -35.49
CA ALA A 407 -21.43 -44.87 -36.88
C ALA A 407 -22.45 -43.71 -36.99
N GLU A 408 -22.19 -42.81 -37.94
CA GLU A 408 -23.16 -41.84 -38.44
C GLU A 408 -24.30 -42.58 -39.13
N ASP A 409 -25.55 -42.28 -38.76
CA ASP A 409 -26.70 -42.40 -39.65
C ASP A 409 -27.85 -41.48 -39.20
N ALA A 410 -28.35 -40.73 -40.19
CA ALA A 410 -29.53 -39.83 -40.26
C ALA A 410 -29.42 -38.39 -39.72
#